data_AF-A0AAV5HH64-F1
#
_entry.id   AF-A0AAV5HH64-F1
#
_cell.length_a   1.000
_cell.length_b   1.000
_cell.length_c   1.000
_cell.angle_alpha   90.00
_cell.angle_beta   90.00
_cell.angle_gamma   90.00
#
_symmetry.space_group_name_H-M   'P 1'
#
loop_
_entity.id
_entity.type
_entity.pdbx_description
1 polymer ?
#
loop_
_entity_poly.entity_id
_entity_poly.type
_entity_poly.pdbx_seq_one_letter_code
_entity_poly.pdbx_strand_id
1 'polypeptide(L)'
;MKGKFVKGLALVGILAMFMGTTAFALDIEGGTWDYGFKDLYMTVYSNYHHPTEIHGSSVDGAWFDADYNVEPGSWSYASAGAGISDNHCYYNIGWRDTRAFRQNGVSLPGTSSLK
;
A
#
# COMPACT_ATOMS: atom_id res chain seq x y z
N MET A 1 13.52 -33.32 -8.22
CA MET A 1 12.22 -32.64 -8.38
C MET A 1 12.03 -31.73 -7.18
N LYS A 2 11.93 -30.42 -7.40
CA LYS A 2 12.02 -29.39 -6.34
C LYS A 2 10.66 -29.26 -5.64
N GLY A 3 10.66 -29.49 -4.33
CA GLY A 3 9.46 -29.39 -3.49
C GLY A 3 8.89 -27.98 -3.48
N LYS A 4 7.57 -27.90 -3.64
CA LYS A 4 6.80 -26.65 -3.61
C LYS A 4 6.69 -26.18 -2.16
N PHE A 5 7.34 -25.08 -1.81
CA PHE A 5 7.10 -24.40 -0.54
C PHE A 5 5.84 -23.54 -0.67
N VAL A 6 4.71 -24.05 -0.17
CA VAL A 6 3.53 -23.23 0.11
C VAL A 6 3.76 -22.62 1.49
N LYS A 7 4.20 -21.37 1.54
CA LYS A 7 4.23 -20.60 2.80
C LYS A 7 2.86 -19.95 2.95
N GLY A 8 2.09 -20.45 3.91
CA GLY A 8 0.76 -19.94 4.24
C GLY A 8 0.83 -18.46 4.61
N LEU A 9 -0.04 -17.68 3.99
CA LEU A 9 -0.28 -16.28 4.32
C LEU A 9 -1.13 -16.25 5.60
N ALA A 10 -0.55 -15.83 6.71
CA ALA A 10 -1.30 -15.56 7.92
C ALA A 10 -2.06 -14.24 7.73
N LEU A 11 -3.35 -14.32 7.42
CA LEU A 11 -4.25 -13.17 7.38
C LEU A 11 -4.62 -12.79 8.82
N VAL A 12 -3.85 -11.90 9.46
CA VAL A 12 -4.23 -11.29 10.74
C VAL A 12 -4.69 -9.87 10.48
N GLY A 13 -5.97 -9.73 10.11
CA GLY A 13 -6.62 -8.41 10.04
C GLY A 13 -7.04 -7.96 11.44
N ILE A 14 -6.32 -7.03 12.05
CA ILE A 14 -6.82 -6.31 13.22
C ILE A 14 -7.83 -5.28 12.71
N LEU A 15 -9.13 -5.59 12.85
CA LEU A 15 -10.22 -4.69 12.52
C LEU A 15 -10.42 -3.68 13.66
N ALA A 16 -9.74 -2.54 13.60
CA ALA A 16 -10.02 -1.41 14.48
C ALA A 16 -11.16 -0.57 13.89
N MET A 17 -12.40 -0.84 14.30
CA MET A 17 -13.55 0.01 14.02
C MET A 17 -13.54 1.23 14.94
N PHE A 18 -12.97 2.36 14.50
CA PHE A 18 -13.23 3.67 15.08
C PHE A 18 -13.35 4.71 13.97
N MET A 19 -14.40 5.52 14.04
CA MET A 19 -14.81 6.49 13.04
C MET A 19 -13.66 7.45 12.68
N GLY A 20 -13.27 7.49 11.40
CA GLY A 20 -12.47 8.58 10.81
C GLY A 20 -11.27 8.17 9.96
N THR A 21 -10.76 6.95 10.09
CA THR A 21 -9.62 6.45 9.30
C THR A 21 -9.87 4.99 8.93
N THR A 22 -9.94 4.67 7.65
CA THR A 22 -9.90 3.27 7.21
C THR A 22 -8.44 2.97 6.89
N ALA A 23 -7.78 2.21 7.75
CA ALA A 23 -6.40 1.78 7.61
C ALA A 23 -6.36 0.25 7.55
N PHE A 24 -5.71 -0.30 6.54
CA PHE A 24 -5.57 -1.75 6.35
C PHE A 24 -4.09 -2.10 6.36
N ALA A 25 -3.67 -2.89 7.35
CA ALA A 25 -2.34 -3.49 7.38
C ALA A 25 -2.43 -4.96 6.94
N LEU A 26 -1.68 -5.33 5.92
CA LEU A 26 -1.61 -6.70 5.38
C LEU A 26 -0.16 -7.16 5.26
N ASP A 27 0.14 -8.33 5.80
CA ASP A 27 1.35 -9.06 5.44
C ASP A 27 1.16 -9.62 4.02
N ILE A 28 1.87 -9.06 3.05
CA ILE A 28 1.69 -9.35 1.63
C ILE A 28 3.02 -9.42 0.89
N GLU A 29 3.16 -10.48 0.10
CA GLU A 29 4.36 -10.79 -0.70
C GLU A 29 5.69 -10.78 0.05
N GLY A 30 5.67 -10.95 1.38
CA GLY A 30 6.87 -10.97 2.23
C GLY A 30 7.18 -9.63 2.93
N GLY A 31 6.37 -8.60 2.68
CA GLY A 31 6.41 -7.31 3.38
C GLY A 31 5.10 -6.99 4.10
N THR A 32 5.01 -5.80 4.69
CA THR A 32 3.80 -5.28 5.34
C THR A 32 3.33 -4.04 4.58
N TRP A 33 2.07 -4.06 4.13
CA TRP A 33 1.43 -2.96 3.43
C TRP A 33 0.34 -2.33 4.29
N ASP A 34 0.51 -1.05 4.62
CA ASP A 34 -0.44 -0.23 5.37
C ASP A 34 -0.99 0.88 4.44
N TYR A 35 -2.27 0.83 4.13
CA TYR A 35 -2.90 1.76 3.20
C TYR A 35 -4.29 2.18 3.66
N GLY A 36 -4.76 3.29 3.12
CA GLY A 36 -6.14 3.73 3.32
C GLY A 36 -6.31 5.23 3.38
N PHE A 37 -7.22 5.67 4.24
CA PHE A 37 -7.52 7.07 4.48
C PHE A 37 -7.11 7.50 5.89
N LYS A 38 -6.58 8.71 6.00
CA LYS A 38 -6.34 9.41 7.26
C LYS A 38 -6.93 10.82 7.20
N ASP A 39 -6.84 11.54 8.32
CA ASP A 39 -7.32 12.93 8.45
C ASP A 39 -8.79 13.10 8.03
N LEU A 40 -9.69 12.26 8.54
CA LEU A 40 -11.12 12.27 8.21
C LEU A 40 -11.37 12.16 6.69
N TYR A 41 -10.67 11.24 6.03
CA TYR A 41 -10.75 11.00 4.59
C TYR A 41 -10.25 12.15 3.72
N MET A 42 -9.50 13.11 4.26
CA MET A 42 -8.86 14.17 3.47
C MET A 42 -7.58 13.72 2.78
N THR A 43 -6.94 12.67 3.29
CA THR A 43 -5.66 12.17 2.80
C THR A 43 -5.78 10.68 2.50
N VAL A 44 -5.40 10.27 1.29
CA VAL A 44 -5.16 8.87 0.93
C VAL A 44 -3.67 8.56 1.10
N TYR A 45 -3.34 7.38 1.61
CA TYR A 45 -1.95 6.97 1.82
C TYR A 45 -1.72 5.50 1.47
N SER A 46 -0.47 5.20 1.14
CA SER A 46 0.05 3.85 0.90
C SER A 46 1.46 3.80 1.47
N ASN A 47 1.70 2.94 2.45
CA ASN A 47 2.99 2.73 3.08
C ASN A 47 3.37 1.26 2.94
N TYR A 48 4.58 0.96 2.50
CA TYR A 48 5.01 -0.42 2.32
C TYR A 48 6.39 -0.65 2.93
N HIS A 49 6.54 -1.73 3.70
CA HIS A 49 7.80 -2.21 4.22
C HIS A 49 8.11 -3.57 3.62
N HIS A 50 9.35 -3.78 3.19
CA HIS A 50 9.84 -5.10 2.84
C HIS A 50 11.19 -5.38 3.50
N PRO A 51 11.37 -6.49 4.24
CA PRO A 51 12.57 -6.75 5.03
C PRO A 51 13.81 -7.10 4.18
N THR A 52 13.63 -7.66 2.99
CA THR A 52 14.74 -8.26 2.20
C THR A 52 14.83 -7.81 0.74
N GLU A 53 13.90 -7.01 0.25
CA GLU A 53 13.83 -6.65 -1.18
C GLU A 53 13.69 -5.14 -1.29
N ILE A 54 14.25 -4.60 -2.38
CA ILE A 54 13.97 -3.23 -2.79
C ILE A 54 12.48 -3.12 -3.08
N HIS A 55 11.85 -2.04 -2.64
CA HIS A 55 10.39 -1.90 -2.73
C HIS A 55 9.97 -0.43 -2.85
N GLY A 56 8.67 -0.18 -2.87
CA GLY A 56 8.13 1.17 -2.92
C GLY A 56 6.63 1.19 -2.70
N SER A 57 6.10 2.40 -2.65
CA SER A 57 4.67 2.68 -2.52
C SER A 57 4.31 3.89 -3.38
N SER A 58 3.06 3.95 -3.80
CA SER A 58 2.52 5.12 -4.51
C SER A 58 1.03 5.24 -4.26
N VAL A 59 0.52 6.46 -4.44
CA VAL A 59 -0.91 6.76 -4.40
C VAL A 59 -1.32 7.59 -5.60
N ASP A 60 -2.55 7.39 -6.04
CA ASP A 60 -3.22 8.23 -7.02
C ASP A 60 -4.52 8.73 -6.41
N GLY A 61 -4.49 9.96 -5.88
CA GLY A 61 -5.63 10.64 -5.28
C GLY A 61 -5.97 11.92 -6.04
N ALA A 62 -6.01 13.05 -5.34
CA ALA A 62 -6.09 14.38 -5.95
C ALA A 62 -4.81 14.73 -6.74
N TRP A 63 -3.68 14.10 -6.40
CA TRP A 63 -2.45 14.08 -7.18
C TRP A 63 -1.75 12.74 -6.97
N PHE A 64 -0.79 12.47 -7.85
CA PHE A 64 0.07 11.31 -7.74
C PHE A 64 1.26 11.61 -6.81
N ASP A 65 1.53 10.70 -5.87
CA ASP A 65 2.72 10.73 -5.02
C ASP A 65 3.33 9.33 -4.93
N ALA A 66 4.65 9.26 -4.84
CA ALA A 66 5.35 7.99 -4.84
C ALA A 66 6.73 8.06 -4.18
N ASP A 67 7.10 6.94 -3.58
CA ASP A 67 8.41 6.68 -3.03
C ASP A 67 8.88 5.31 -3.52
N TYR A 68 9.88 5.33 -4.39
CA TYR A 68 10.32 4.15 -5.14
C TYR A 68 11.75 3.78 -4.79
N ASN A 69 12.04 2.48 -4.92
CA ASN A 69 13.38 1.92 -4.75
C ASN A 69 13.93 2.10 -3.33
N VAL A 70 13.06 1.97 -2.33
CA VAL A 70 13.43 2.00 -0.92
C VAL A 70 14.22 0.73 -0.57
N GLU A 71 15.30 0.93 0.18
CA GLU A 71 16.19 -0.13 0.63
C GLU A 71 15.48 -1.16 1.55
N PRO A 72 15.89 -2.44 1.50
CA PRO A 72 15.35 -3.47 2.39
C PRO A 72 15.39 -3.07 3.86
N GLY A 73 14.33 -3.38 4.60
CA GLY A 73 14.21 -3.11 6.03
C GLY A 73 13.75 -1.69 6.36
N SER A 74 13.64 -0.80 5.38
CA SER A 74 13.04 0.52 5.53
C SER A 74 11.58 0.53 5.10
N TRP A 75 10.85 1.57 5.49
CA TRP A 75 9.49 1.82 5.02
C TRP A 75 9.52 2.80 3.86
N SER A 76 8.71 2.51 2.85
CA SER A 76 8.29 3.44 1.82
C SER A 76 6.99 4.14 2.22
N TYR A 77 6.89 5.43 1.92
CA TYR A 77 5.73 6.26 2.26
C TYR A 77 5.24 7.08 1.07
N ALA A 78 3.95 6.98 0.76
CA ALA A 78 3.29 7.83 -0.23
C ALA A 78 1.95 8.34 0.30
N SER A 79 1.65 9.62 0.06
CA SER A 79 0.36 10.20 0.43
C SER A 79 -0.04 11.38 -0.45
N ALA A 80 -1.33 11.51 -0.67
CA ALA A 80 -1.91 12.59 -1.46
C ALA A 80 -3.23 13.03 -0.84
N GLY A 81 -3.70 14.22 -1.22
CA GLY A 81 -5.08 14.61 -0.95
C GLY A 81 -6.02 13.56 -1.54
N ALA A 82 -7.10 13.24 -0.84
CA ALA A 82 -8.05 12.24 -1.31
C ALA A 82 -8.88 12.79 -2.50
N GLY A 83 -8.93 12.03 -3.57
CA GLY A 83 -9.75 12.28 -4.75
C GLY A 83 -11.24 12.23 -4.45
N ILE A 84 -12.01 12.98 -5.25
CA ILE A 84 -13.47 13.09 -5.10
C ILE A 84 -14.18 11.82 -5.62
N SER A 85 -13.70 11.25 -6.72
CA SER A 85 -14.33 10.12 -7.42
C SER A 85 -13.68 8.77 -7.11
N ASP A 86 -12.36 8.67 -7.24
CA ASP A 86 -11.59 7.45 -7.02
C ASP A 86 -10.24 7.78 -6.39
N ASN A 87 -9.72 6.81 -5.64
CA ASN A 87 -8.41 6.84 -5.02
C ASN A 87 -7.73 5.48 -5.25
N HIS A 88 -6.42 5.46 -5.42
CA HIS A 88 -5.69 4.22 -5.56
C HIS A 88 -4.47 4.19 -4.66
N CYS A 89 -4.24 3.05 -4.02
CA CYS A 89 -3.05 2.78 -3.23
C CYS A 89 -2.29 1.64 -3.87
N TYR A 90 -0.98 1.77 -3.99
CA TYR A 90 -0.11 0.77 -4.59
C TYR A 90 1.10 0.48 -3.71
N TYR A 91 1.56 -0.76 -3.76
CA TYR A 91 2.91 -1.15 -3.35
C TYR A 91 3.64 -1.79 -4.53
N ASN A 92 4.96 -1.79 -4.48
CA ASN A 92 5.78 -2.47 -5.47
C ASN A 92 6.98 -3.16 -4.85
N ILE A 93 7.42 -4.23 -5.50
CA ILE A 93 8.67 -4.94 -5.20
C ILE A 93 9.57 -4.86 -6.42
N GLY A 94 10.86 -4.66 -6.17
CA GLY A 94 11.92 -4.52 -7.15
C GLY A 94 12.17 -3.07 -7.58
N TRP A 95 13.26 -2.93 -8.34
CA TRP A 95 13.70 -1.66 -8.92
C TRP A 95 12.76 -1.20 -10.02
N ARG A 96 12.24 0.03 -9.92
CA ARG A 96 11.31 0.64 -10.89
C ARG A 96 11.87 0.75 -12.31
N ASP A 97 13.17 0.89 -12.48
CA ASP A 97 13.88 0.99 -13.76
C ASP A 97 14.23 -0.38 -14.36
N THR A 98 13.84 -1.47 -13.71
CA THR A 98 14.12 -2.83 -14.16
C THR A 98 12.86 -3.60 -14.51
N ARG A 99 13.02 -4.69 -15.28
CA ARG A 99 11.93 -5.63 -15.58
C ARG A 99 11.43 -6.42 -14.36
N ALA A 100 12.04 -6.22 -13.18
CA ALA A 100 11.64 -6.85 -11.93
C ALA A 100 10.57 -6.04 -11.17
N PHE A 101 10.20 -4.85 -11.65
CA PHE A 101 9.16 -4.03 -11.04
C PHE A 101 7.79 -4.73 -11.11
N ARG A 102 7.28 -5.12 -9.94
CA ARG A 102 5.93 -5.66 -9.77
C ARG A 102 5.13 -4.70 -8.92
N GLN A 103 4.18 -4.00 -9.52
CA GLN A 103 3.27 -3.09 -8.82
C GLN A 103 1.90 -3.76 -8.66
N ASN A 104 1.38 -3.71 -7.45
CA ASN A 104 0.06 -4.19 -7.09
C ASN A 104 -0.67 -3.08 -6.33
N GLY A 105 -2.00 -3.07 -6.36
CA GLY A 105 -2.75 -2.03 -5.68
C GLY A 105 -4.23 -2.33 -5.51
N VAL A 106 -4.90 -1.38 -4.86
CA VAL A 106 -6.33 -1.42 -4.55
C VAL A 106 -6.95 -0.07 -4.85
N SER A 107 -8.19 -0.10 -5.35
CA SER A 107 -9.02 1.09 -5.47
C SER A 107 -9.77 1.32 -4.16
N LEU A 108 -9.73 2.55 -3.70
CA LEU A 108 -10.51 3.07 -2.60
C LEU A 108 -11.58 4.01 -3.14
N PRO A 109 -12.75 4.07 -2.50
CA PRO A 109 -13.84 4.93 -2.97
C PRO A 109 -13.44 6.42 -2.96
N GLY A 110 -14.08 7.22 -3.80
CA GLY A 110 -13.98 8.67 -3.73
C GLY A 110 -14.57 9.25 -2.45
N THR A 111 -14.04 10.38 -1.99
CA THR A 111 -14.54 11.07 -0.79
C THR A 111 -16.00 11.48 -0.88
N SER A 112 -16.56 11.61 -2.10
CA SER A 112 -17.99 11.86 -2.31
C SER A 112 -18.89 10.73 -1.79
N SER A 113 -18.37 9.51 -1.64
CA SER A 113 -19.09 8.35 -1.11
C SER A 113 -18.79 8.04 0.36
N LEU A 114 -17.93 8.84 1.00
CA LEU A 114 -17.49 8.65 2.40
C LEU A 114 -18.14 9.66 3.37
N LYS A 115 -18.92 10.61 2.86
CA LYS A 115 -19.74 11.57 3.62
C LYS A 115 -21.19 11.13 3.62
#